data_AF-X1G4E1-F1
#
_entry.id   AF-X1G4E1-F1
#
_cell.length_a   1.000
_cell.length_b   1.000
_cell.length_c   1.000
_cell.angle_alpha   90.00
_cell.angle_beta   90.00
_cell.angle_gamma   90.00
#
_symmetry.space_group_name_H-M   'P 1'
#
loop_
_entity.id
_entity.type
_entity.pdbx_description
1 polymer ?
#
loop_
_entity_poly.entity_id
_entity_poly.type
_entity_poly.pdbx_seq_one_letter_code
_entity_poly.pdbx_strand_id
1 'polypeptide(L)'
;MKEAKALNSLLEEARIAERKRHADAMAKMAKYEKESNERRKEANELLKGKLRQARVKDYKNWLAGFLKGFKPTHCYDYPMERGLDEWKVALSDFRIVPLFGTDSLNIIIPNGIKFLGGELGHSNLYFMDGFSHLGGWVPIYSDIHF
;
A
#
# COMPACT_ATOMS: atom_id res chain seq x y z
N MET A 1 41.74 -2.74 40.12
CA MET A 1 42.07 -1.79 39.04
C MET A 1 42.08 -2.40 37.63
N LYS A 2 42.71 -3.57 37.39
CA LYS A 2 42.73 -4.19 36.04
C LYS A 2 41.34 -4.53 35.49
N GLU A 3 40.44 -5.03 36.34
CA GLU A 3 39.06 -5.40 35.94
C GLU A 3 38.21 -4.20 35.51
N ALA A 4 38.27 -3.09 36.24
CA ALA A 4 37.56 -1.86 35.88
C ALA A 4 38.02 -1.30 34.51
N LYS A 5 39.32 -1.41 34.19
CA LYS A 5 39.85 -0.99 32.89
C LYS A 5 39.32 -1.89 31.75
N ALA A 6 39.26 -3.20 31.98
CA ALA A 6 38.72 -4.15 31.00
C ALA A 6 37.23 -3.91 30.75
N LEU A 7 36.43 -3.70 31.81
CA LEU A 7 35.00 -3.40 31.70
C LEU A 7 34.75 -2.09 30.94
N ASN A 8 35.55 -1.05 31.19
CA ASN A 8 35.44 0.20 30.46
C ASN A 8 35.78 0.06 28.97
N SER A 9 36.74 -0.80 28.60
CA SER A 9 37.06 -1.11 27.20
C SER A 9 35.87 -1.77 26.51
N LEU A 10 35.28 -2.80 27.14
CA LEU A 10 34.11 -3.50 26.61
C LEU A 10 32.91 -2.57 26.43
N LEU A 11 32.67 -1.67 27.39
CA LEU A 11 31.61 -0.67 27.28
C LEU A 11 31.85 0.29 26.11
N GLU A 12 33.09 0.71 25.87
CA GLU A 12 33.40 1.59 24.75
C GLU A 12 33.28 0.88 23.40
N GLU A 13 33.73 -0.37 23.30
CA GLU A 13 33.54 -1.21 22.11
C GLU A 13 32.04 -1.41 21.81
N ALA A 14 31.23 -1.70 22.82
CA ALA A 14 29.78 -1.83 22.66
C ALA A 14 29.13 -0.52 22.18
N ARG A 15 29.55 0.64 22.70
CA ARG A 15 29.07 1.96 22.25
C ARG A 15 29.47 2.24 20.81
N ILE A 16 30.70 1.92 20.42
CA ILE A 16 31.18 2.10 19.03
C ILE A 16 30.38 1.20 18.08
N ALA A 17 30.19 -0.07 18.45
CA ALA A 17 29.41 -1.01 17.66
C ALA A 17 27.95 -0.54 17.50
N GLU A 18 27.34 -0.06 18.58
CA GLU A 18 25.97 0.46 18.54
C GLU A 18 25.84 1.71 17.67
N ARG A 19 26.77 2.67 17.81
CA ARG A 19 26.80 3.87 16.95
C ARG A 19 26.93 3.50 15.48
N LYS A 20 27.77 2.51 15.16
CA LYS A 20 27.92 2.02 13.79
C LYS A 20 26.63 1.37 13.27
N ARG A 21 26.02 0.46 14.03
CA ARG A 21 24.73 -0.16 13.66
C ARG A 21 23.65 0.89 13.43
N HIS A 22 23.57 1.87 14.31
CA HIS A 22 22.63 2.97 14.17
C HIS A 22 22.91 3.81 12.92
N ALA A 23 24.17 4.17 12.65
CA ALA A 23 24.53 4.91 11.44
C ALA A 23 24.21 4.13 10.16
N ASP A 24 24.51 2.82 10.12
CA ASP A 24 24.20 1.95 8.98
C ASP A 24 22.68 1.81 8.77
N ALA A 25 21.92 1.66 9.86
CA ALA A 25 20.46 1.61 9.80
C ALA A 25 19.86 2.93 9.29
N MET A 26 20.36 4.07 9.79
CA MET A 26 19.94 5.39 9.33
C MET A 26 20.26 5.63 7.85
N ALA A 27 21.45 5.24 7.39
CA ALA A 27 21.82 5.35 5.98
C ALA A 27 20.92 4.47 5.09
N LYS A 28 20.58 3.27 5.55
CA LYS A 28 19.67 2.36 4.85
C LYS A 28 18.24 2.92 4.80
N MET A 29 17.73 3.46 5.91
CA MET A 29 16.42 4.12 5.97
C MET A 29 16.36 5.34 5.05
N ALA A 30 17.37 6.20 5.06
CA ALA A 30 17.45 7.36 4.18
C ALA A 30 17.44 6.97 2.69
N LYS A 31 18.15 5.88 2.33
CA LYS A 31 18.11 5.33 0.98
C LYS A 31 16.71 4.85 0.60
N TYR A 32 16.07 4.05 1.46
CA TYR A 32 14.71 3.57 1.20
C TYR A 32 13.68 4.69 1.11
N GLU A 33 13.79 5.70 1.96
CA GLU A 33 12.92 6.87 1.93
C GLU A 33 13.06 7.63 0.61
N LYS A 34 14.30 7.84 0.14
CA LYS A 34 14.56 8.45 -1.16
C LYS A 34 13.92 7.65 -2.30
N GLU A 35 14.15 6.34 -2.36
CA GLU A 35 13.57 5.45 -3.37
C GLU A 35 12.02 5.40 -3.29
N SER A 36 11.46 5.46 -2.09
CA SER A 36 10.00 5.53 -1.88
C SER A 36 9.44 6.85 -2.40
N ASN A 37 10.12 7.96 -2.12
CA ASN A 37 9.72 9.29 -2.57
C ASN A 37 9.80 9.43 -4.11
N GLU A 38 10.82 8.85 -4.74
CA GLU A 38 10.95 8.81 -6.20
C GLU A 38 9.81 8.01 -6.84
N ARG A 39 9.52 6.80 -6.32
CA ARG A 39 8.37 5.99 -6.79
C ARG A 39 7.03 6.68 -6.58
N ARG A 40 6.83 7.34 -5.44
CA ARG A 40 5.60 8.10 -5.17
C ARG A 40 5.41 9.23 -6.19
N LYS A 41 6.48 9.95 -6.54
CA LYS A 41 6.44 11.00 -7.57
C LYS A 41 6.08 10.42 -8.94
N GLU A 42 6.71 9.33 -9.33
CA GLU A 42 6.42 8.66 -10.59
C GLU A 42 4.97 8.17 -10.66
N ALA A 43 4.48 7.50 -9.61
CA ALA A 43 3.10 7.05 -9.52
C ALA A 43 2.12 8.22 -9.62
N ASN A 44 2.38 9.32 -8.92
CA ASN A 44 1.54 10.51 -8.97
C ASN A 44 1.45 11.09 -10.39
N GLU A 45 2.56 11.17 -11.12
CA GLU A 45 2.54 11.65 -12.50
C GLU A 45 1.82 10.69 -13.46
N LEU A 46 2.03 9.38 -13.32
CA LEU A 46 1.35 8.36 -14.14
C LEU A 46 -0.17 8.34 -13.94
N LEU A 47 -0.63 8.60 -12.72
CA LEU A 47 -2.03 8.52 -12.31
C LEU A 47 -2.75 9.89 -12.33
N LYS A 48 -2.02 10.97 -12.59
CA LYS A 48 -2.55 12.34 -12.59
C LYS A 48 -3.73 12.48 -13.56
N GLY A 49 -4.89 12.84 -13.02
CA GLY A 49 -6.13 12.99 -13.79
C GLY A 49 -6.74 11.68 -14.30
N LYS A 50 -6.12 10.53 -14.02
CA LYS A 50 -6.64 9.20 -14.42
C LYS A 50 -7.46 8.54 -13.34
N LEU A 51 -7.30 8.98 -12.10
CA LEU A 51 -8.01 8.44 -10.95
C LEU A 51 -8.80 9.56 -10.27
N ARG A 52 -9.98 9.21 -9.74
CA ARG A 52 -10.69 10.03 -8.74
C ARG A 52 -10.70 9.32 -7.40
N GLN A 53 -10.95 10.09 -6.35
CA GLN A 53 -11.30 9.54 -5.04
C GLN A 53 -12.53 8.63 -5.15
N ALA A 54 -12.48 7.45 -4.54
CA ALA A 54 -13.64 6.56 -4.45
C ALA A 54 -14.61 7.05 -3.38
N ARG A 55 -15.87 6.66 -3.54
CA ARG A 55 -16.93 6.75 -2.54
C ARG A 55 -17.22 5.34 -2.04
N VAL A 56 -17.75 5.22 -0.82
CA VAL A 56 -18.20 3.92 -0.25
C VAL A 56 -19.13 3.19 -1.21
N LYS A 57 -20.04 3.93 -1.88
CA LYS A 57 -20.95 3.37 -2.89
C LYS A 57 -20.23 2.71 -4.07
N ASP A 58 -19.07 3.22 -4.50
CA ASP A 58 -18.31 2.63 -5.61
C ASP A 58 -17.86 1.20 -5.24
N TYR A 59 -17.29 1.02 -4.05
CA TYR A 59 -16.84 -0.29 -3.58
C TYR A 59 -18.01 -1.22 -3.26
N LYS A 60 -19.05 -0.71 -2.59
CA LYS A 60 -20.26 -1.48 -2.31
C LYS A 60 -20.86 -2.06 -3.60
N ASN A 61 -20.92 -1.27 -4.67
CA ASN A 61 -21.43 -1.75 -5.96
C ASN A 61 -20.55 -2.88 -6.55
N TRP A 62 -19.23 -2.75 -6.48
CA TRP A 62 -18.32 -3.81 -6.93
C TRP A 62 -18.48 -5.08 -6.08
N LEU A 63 -18.48 -4.93 -4.75
CA LEU A 63 -18.56 -6.05 -3.81
C LEU A 63 -19.88 -6.82 -3.94
N ALA A 64 -21.00 -6.13 -4.18
CA ALA A 64 -22.29 -6.77 -4.44
C ALA A 64 -22.24 -7.76 -5.63
N GLY A 65 -21.49 -7.41 -6.68
CA GLY A 65 -21.29 -8.30 -7.82
C GLY A 65 -20.31 -9.43 -7.52
N PHE A 66 -19.20 -9.11 -6.85
CA PHE A 66 -18.17 -10.09 -6.47
C PHE A 66 -18.74 -11.23 -5.60
N LEU A 67 -19.59 -10.89 -4.62
CA LEU A 67 -20.19 -11.85 -3.69
C LEU A 67 -21.15 -12.86 -4.34
N LYS A 68 -21.53 -12.66 -5.60
CA LYS A 68 -22.35 -13.63 -6.35
C LYS A 68 -21.57 -14.89 -6.75
N GLY A 69 -20.24 -14.82 -6.80
CA GLY A 69 -19.39 -15.93 -7.24
C GLY A 69 -18.15 -16.17 -6.37
N PHE A 70 -17.79 -15.22 -5.52
CA PHE A 70 -16.53 -15.23 -4.78
C PHE A 70 -16.73 -14.89 -3.29
N LYS A 71 -15.69 -15.15 -2.50
CA LYS A 71 -15.65 -14.87 -1.06
C LYS A 71 -14.61 -13.81 -0.75
N PRO A 72 -14.89 -12.87 0.17
CA PRO A 72 -13.91 -11.90 0.64
C PRO A 72 -12.74 -12.61 1.34
N THR A 73 -11.60 -11.95 1.42
CA THR A 73 -10.42 -12.49 2.10
C THR A 73 -10.25 -11.97 3.52
N HIS A 74 -10.84 -10.82 3.86
CA HIS A 74 -10.66 -10.17 5.16
C HIS A 74 -11.95 -9.53 5.67
N CYS A 75 -12.08 -9.45 6.99
CA CYS A 75 -13.15 -8.74 7.67
C CYS A 75 -12.54 -7.73 8.62
N TYR A 76 -12.98 -6.49 8.53
CA TYR A 76 -12.58 -5.39 9.40
C TYR A 76 -13.73 -5.00 10.32
N ASP A 77 -13.40 -4.69 11.57
CA ASP A 77 -14.31 -4.23 12.62
C ASP A 77 -14.47 -2.69 12.63
N TYR A 78 -13.98 -2.03 11.58
CA TYR A 78 -14.04 -0.58 11.40
C TYR A 78 -14.64 -0.21 10.04
N PRO A 79 -15.17 1.03 9.92
CA PRO A 79 -15.88 1.43 8.72
C PRO A 79 -14.93 1.80 7.57
N MET A 80 -15.40 1.67 6.34
CA MET A 80 -14.61 1.92 5.13
C MET A 80 -14.06 3.35 5.06
N GLU A 81 -14.78 4.33 5.62
CA GLU A 81 -14.35 5.73 5.64
C GLU A 81 -12.95 5.92 6.24
N ARG A 82 -12.52 5.05 7.17
CA ARG A 82 -11.17 5.13 7.76
C ARG A 82 -10.04 4.89 6.76
N GLY A 83 -10.30 4.12 5.71
CA GLY A 83 -9.32 3.79 4.66
C GLY A 83 -9.65 4.41 3.31
N LEU A 84 -10.67 5.28 3.23
CA LEU A 84 -11.21 5.71 1.95
C LEU A 84 -10.16 6.43 1.09
N ASP A 85 -9.21 7.15 1.69
CA ASP A 85 -8.14 7.87 0.97
C ASP A 85 -7.24 6.96 0.11
N GLU A 86 -7.15 5.67 0.44
CA GLU A 86 -6.42 4.65 -0.33
C GLU A 86 -7.26 4.09 -1.49
N TRP A 87 -8.57 4.32 -1.49
CA TRP A 87 -9.49 3.86 -2.52
C TRP A 87 -9.67 4.88 -3.65
N LYS A 88 -9.46 4.44 -4.89
CA LYS A 88 -9.60 5.25 -6.09
C LYS A 88 -10.52 4.57 -7.11
N VAL A 89 -11.06 5.36 -8.03
CA VAL A 89 -11.79 4.86 -9.20
C VAL A 89 -11.09 5.36 -10.46
N ALA A 90 -10.82 4.44 -11.39
CA ALA A 90 -10.24 4.81 -12.67
C ALA A 90 -11.23 5.60 -13.54
N LEU A 91 -10.72 6.65 -14.18
CA LEU A 91 -11.44 7.52 -15.13
C LEU A 91 -11.00 7.29 -16.57
N SER A 92 -9.81 6.73 -16.76
CA SER A 92 -9.22 6.41 -18.06
C SER A 92 -8.18 5.30 -17.93
N ASP A 93 -7.73 4.78 -19.06
CA ASP A 93 -6.70 3.74 -19.11
C ASP A 93 -5.41 4.18 -18.42
N PHE A 94 -4.85 3.31 -17.59
CA PHE A 94 -3.72 3.67 -16.72
C PHE A 94 -2.68 2.56 -16.62
N ARG A 95 -1.46 2.96 -16.25
CA ARG A 95 -0.37 2.10 -15.82
C ARG A 95 -0.05 2.43 -14.37
N ILE A 96 0.62 1.52 -13.67
CA ILE A 96 1.06 1.73 -12.30
C ILE A 96 2.50 1.26 -12.13
N VAL A 97 3.18 1.79 -11.11
CA VAL A 97 4.46 1.31 -10.61
C VAL A 97 4.27 0.67 -9.24
N PRO A 98 5.17 -0.18 -8.76
CA PRO A 98 4.90 -0.95 -7.56
C PRO A 98 4.90 -0.02 -6.33
N LEU A 99 3.77 0.01 -5.63
CA LEU A 99 3.56 0.80 -4.41
C LEU A 99 3.45 -0.13 -3.20
N PHE A 100 3.98 0.30 -2.05
CA PHE A 100 4.11 -0.53 -0.87
C PHE A 100 3.67 0.21 0.39
N GLY A 101 3.24 -0.54 1.40
CA GLY A 101 2.80 0.03 2.68
C GLY A 101 1.69 1.06 2.49
N THR A 102 1.86 2.23 3.12
CA THR A 102 0.88 3.33 3.11
C THR A 102 0.74 4.02 1.74
N ASP A 103 1.64 3.75 0.80
CA ASP A 103 1.53 4.29 -0.56
C ASP A 103 0.70 3.39 -1.49
N SER A 104 0.33 2.18 -1.05
CA SER A 104 -0.46 1.25 -1.86
C SER A 104 -1.88 1.77 -2.11
N LEU A 105 -2.45 1.39 -3.26
CA LEU A 105 -3.77 1.87 -3.69
C LEU A 105 -4.75 0.73 -3.91
N ASN A 106 -6.02 0.98 -3.61
CA ASN A 106 -7.14 0.13 -3.95
C ASN A 106 -7.92 0.77 -5.11
N ILE A 107 -7.79 0.25 -6.33
CA ILE A 107 -8.33 0.90 -7.53
C ILE A 107 -9.51 0.11 -8.10
N ILE A 108 -10.70 0.71 -8.07
CA ILE A 108 -11.88 0.19 -8.75
C ILE A 108 -11.85 0.61 -10.21
N ILE A 109 -12.05 -0.34 -11.12
CA ILE A 109 -11.91 -0.16 -12.57
C ILE A 109 -13.29 -0.34 -13.22
N PRO A 110 -13.96 0.75 -13.64
CA PRO A 110 -15.22 0.68 -14.37
C PRO A 110 -15.12 -0.07 -15.70
N ASN A 111 -16.26 -0.56 -16.20
CA ASN A 111 -16.35 -1.22 -17.50
C ASN A 111 -15.81 -0.33 -18.62
N GLY A 112 -15.01 -0.91 -19.52
CA GLY A 112 -14.42 -0.23 -20.66
C GLY A 112 -13.09 0.47 -20.38
N ILE A 113 -12.67 0.61 -19.11
CA ILE A 113 -11.34 1.13 -18.75
C ILE A 113 -10.36 -0.02 -18.60
N LYS A 114 -9.15 0.15 -19.16
CA LYS A 114 -8.10 -0.88 -19.17
C LYS A 114 -6.95 -0.53 -18.23
N PHE A 115 -6.50 -1.56 -17.51
CA PHE A 115 -5.17 -1.55 -16.90
C PHE A 115 -4.14 -1.93 -17.97
N LEU A 116 -3.26 -1.00 -18.31
CA LEU A 116 -2.27 -1.13 -19.38
C LEU A 116 -0.96 -1.81 -18.92
N GLY A 117 -0.95 -2.41 -17.73
CA GLY A 117 0.19 -3.12 -17.15
C GLY A 117 1.03 -2.28 -16.16
N GLY A 118 2.05 -2.94 -15.63
CA GLY A 118 2.88 -2.45 -14.52
C GLY A 118 2.96 -3.46 -13.39
N GLU A 119 3.81 -3.19 -12.40
CA GLU A 119 3.89 -3.99 -11.18
C GLU A 119 3.03 -3.36 -10.08
N LEU A 120 2.24 -4.17 -9.35
CA LEU A 120 1.30 -3.64 -8.36
C LEU A 120 1.94 -3.30 -7.01
N GLY A 121 2.98 -4.04 -6.62
CA GLY A 121 3.43 -4.08 -5.23
C GLY A 121 2.31 -4.61 -4.31
N HIS A 122 1.89 -3.81 -3.34
CA HIS A 122 0.77 -4.10 -2.44
C HIS A 122 -0.57 -3.49 -2.90
N SER A 123 -0.61 -2.84 -4.07
CA SER A 123 -1.86 -2.28 -4.61
C SER A 123 -2.82 -3.39 -5.06
N ASN A 124 -4.12 -3.12 -4.99
CA ASN A 124 -5.17 -4.04 -5.43
C ASN A 124 -6.02 -3.39 -6.52
N LEU A 125 -6.39 -4.16 -7.53
CA LEU A 125 -7.28 -3.75 -8.63
C LEU A 125 -8.60 -4.52 -8.54
N TYR A 126 -9.71 -3.80 -8.68
CA TYR A 126 -11.07 -4.32 -8.54
C TYR A 126 -11.85 -4.05 -9.84
N PHE A 127 -11.96 -5.05 -10.70
CA PHE A 127 -12.56 -4.91 -12.03
C PHE A 127 -14.08 -5.04 -11.94
N MET A 128 -14.81 -4.02 -12.40
CA MET A 128 -16.27 -4.10 -12.53
C MET A 128 -16.69 -5.09 -13.62
N ASP A 129 -15.84 -5.29 -14.62
CA ASP A 129 -16.07 -6.31 -15.65
C ASP A 129 -15.78 -7.69 -15.06
N GLY A 130 -16.81 -8.54 -15.06
CA GLY A 130 -16.78 -9.86 -14.42
C GLY A 130 -16.63 -9.87 -12.89
N PHE A 131 -16.64 -8.70 -12.24
CA PHE A 131 -16.43 -8.57 -10.78
C PHE A 131 -15.22 -9.36 -10.29
N SER A 132 -14.07 -9.20 -10.94
CA SER A 132 -12.82 -9.88 -10.58
C SER A 132 -11.86 -8.93 -9.86
N HIS A 133 -10.77 -9.47 -9.32
CA HIS A 133 -9.73 -8.67 -8.67
C HIS A 133 -8.33 -9.17 -9.03
N LEU A 134 -7.36 -8.27 -8.96
CA LEU A 134 -5.93 -8.59 -9.03
C LEU A 134 -5.24 -7.97 -7.82
N GLY A 135 -4.61 -8.80 -7.00
CA GLY A 135 -4.04 -8.41 -5.72
C GLY A 135 -4.21 -9.52 -4.68
N GLY A 136 -4.02 -9.18 -3.40
CA GLY A 136 -4.14 -10.13 -2.30
C GLY A 136 -5.33 -9.91 -1.38
N TRP A 137 -6.04 -8.77 -1.52
CA TRP A 137 -6.96 -8.29 -0.50
C TRP A 137 -8.35 -7.96 -1.05
N VAL A 138 -9.39 -8.52 -0.43
CA VAL A 138 -10.80 -8.18 -0.65
C VAL A 138 -11.47 -8.04 0.73
N PRO A 139 -11.53 -6.81 1.29
CA PRO A 139 -12.01 -6.58 2.65
C PRO A 139 -13.51 -6.33 2.76
N ILE A 140 -14.17 -6.90 3.76
CA ILE A 140 -15.48 -6.43 4.23
C ILE A 140 -15.26 -5.46 5.39
N TYR A 141 -15.86 -4.28 5.31
CA TYR A 141 -15.84 -3.27 6.37
C TYR A 141 -17.13 -3.32 7.20
N SER A 142 -17.08 -2.82 8.44
CA SER A 142 -18.19 -2.96 9.40
C SER A 142 -19.46 -2.20 9.01
N ASP A 143 -19.34 -1.17 8.18
CA ASP A 143 -20.42 -0.29 7.69
C ASP A 143 -21.02 -0.73 6.36
N ILE A 144 -20.50 -1.79 5.75
CA ILE A 144 -21.01 -2.31 4.48
C ILE A 144 -22.15 -3.28 4.75
N HIS A 145 -23.36 -2.84 4.41
CA HIS A 145 -24.60 -3.64 4.42
C HIS A 145 -25.27 -3.52 3.06
N PHE A 146 -25.98 -4.56 2.58
CA PHE A 146 -26.63 -4.58 1.26
C PHE A 146 -28.14 -4.34 1.34
#